data_AF-A0A538Q0F1-F1
#
_entry.id   AF-A0A538Q0F1-F1
#
_cell.length_a   1.000
_cell.length_b   1.000
_cell.length_c   1.000
_cell.angle_alpha   90.00
_cell.angle_beta   90.00
_cell.angle_gamma   90.00
#
_symmetry.space_group_name_H-M   'P 1'
#
loop_
_entity.id
_entity.type
_entity.pdbx_description
1 polymer ?
#
loop_
_entity_poly.entity_id
_entity_poly.type
_entity_poly.pdbx_seq_one_letter_code
_entity_poly.pdbx_strand_id
1 'polypeptide(L)'
;MVELLRQADDPARREAIAPQLQAITAATGALGDLIAWADELRRLGAADAARATLELALACGHPADVHQRAFLSIHTPHAMRDDEPYKAALDGDRALVRDPGEVELAPVAAALAEVAALVWPDLDDTLARSGAAGARVRARSAADRAVDSDPYDVDAVDLASGLAIDHGDVDAAASMLTRLLGARDDRMPAQAARKAHLSYRLGQARAQRGDLRQALAAYERAVAIAPDSDGATHARRDMVELLRQADDPARREAIAPQLQAITAATGALGDLIAWADELRRLGAADAARATLELALACGHPADVHQRAFLSIHTPHAMRDDEPYKAALDGDRALVRDPGEVELAPVAAALAEVAALVWPDLDDTLARSGAAGARRVPATRNAAATAMLSRIATALGAGAVMLYERDAGPEAAVIAAATPMIVLGPRLLTDATPALEIRAILARAVELTRPEHVAFAGLPPADLARLLASVVRLFGPAALRDAVTALVDDPDVQRGHDDMVKAALPVKVRTRLEQLLAGVAPSALDVPRYQAACERSADRAALLLGGDPAAIARLAVSRGDTVSHLISAIAQTGWLPLRSRLGLGVH
;
A
#
# COMPACT_ATOMS: atom_id res chain seq x y z
N MET A 1 6.59 -26.65 19.83
CA MET A 1 5.23 -26.05 19.80
C MET A 1 4.17 -27.10 20.12
N VAL A 2 4.13 -28.24 19.42
CA VAL A 2 3.27 -29.41 19.73
C VAL A 2 3.48 -29.93 21.17
N GLU A 3 4.72 -30.11 21.62
CA GLU A 3 5.02 -30.52 23.02
C GLU A 3 4.57 -29.50 24.09
N LEU A 4 4.46 -28.21 23.73
CA LEU A 4 4.07 -27.11 24.62
C LEU A 4 2.55 -26.94 24.70
N LEU A 5 1.82 -27.22 23.61
CA LEU A 5 0.35 -27.33 23.62
C LEU A 5 -0.14 -28.52 24.45
N ARG A 6 0.65 -29.60 24.49
CA ARG A 6 0.44 -30.77 25.35
C ARG A 6 0.39 -30.43 26.85
N GLN A 7 1.01 -29.31 27.24
CA GLN A 7 1.11 -28.83 28.62
C GLN A 7 0.08 -27.72 28.96
N ALA A 8 -0.65 -27.19 27.97
CA ALA A 8 -1.64 -26.15 28.20
C ALA A 8 -3.00 -26.78 28.55
N ASP A 9 -3.34 -26.88 29.84
CA ASP A 9 -4.55 -27.55 30.35
C ASP A 9 -5.91 -26.89 30.01
N ASP A 10 -5.93 -25.75 29.31
CA ASP A 10 -7.15 -24.96 29.05
C ASP A 10 -7.69 -25.16 27.61
N PRO A 11 -8.89 -25.75 27.43
CA PRO A 11 -9.54 -25.94 26.14
C PRO A 11 -9.84 -24.64 25.37
N ALA A 12 -10.16 -23.54 26.06
CA ALA A 12 -10.55 -22.28 25.41
C ALA A 12 -9.35 -21.59 24.75
N ARG A 13 -8.16 -21.72 25.35
CA ARG A 13 -6.91 -21.27 24.73
C ARG A 13 -6.52 -22.08 23.51
N ARG A 14 -6.84 -23.38 23.48
CA ARG A 14 -6.55 -24.26 22.33
C ARG A 14 -7.42 -23.90 21.12
N GLU A 15 -8.68 -23.53 21.36
CA GLU A 15 -9.62 -23.10 20.31
C GLU A 15 -9.24 -21.72 19.72
N ALA A 16 -8.74 -20.79 20.54
CA ALA A 16 -8.32 -19.45 20.09
C ALA A 16 -7.06 -19.46 19.20
N ILE A 17 -6.15 -20.42 19.39
CA ILE A 17 -4.85 -20.49 18.67
C ILE A 17 -4.95 -21.32 17.38
N ALA A 18 -6.00 -22.13 17.24
CA ALA A 18 -6.18 -23.05 16.10
C ALA A 18 -6.15 -22.38 14.71
N PRO A 19 -6.79 -21.22 14.47
CA PRO A 19 -6.79 -20.57 13.14
C PRO A 19 -5.39 -20.05 12.74
N GLN A 20 -4.61 -19.60 13.71
CA GLN A 20 -3.28 -19.03 13.50
C GLN A 20 -2.24 -20.13 13.20
N LEU A 21 -2.39 -21.29 13.84
CA LEU A 21 -1.60 -22.48 13.52
C LEU A 21 -1.97 -23.07 12.16
N GLN A 22 -3.24 -23.00 11.76
CA GLN A 22 -3.70 -23.41 10.44
C GLN A 22 -3.05 -22.58 9.33
N ALA A 23 -2.86 -21.28 9.56
CA ALA A 23 -2.11 -20.39 8.67
C ALA A 23 -0.61 -20.72 8.60
N ILE A 24 0.03 -21.05 9.73
CA ILE A 24 1.45 -21.45 9.78
C ILE A 24 1.69 -22.79 9.07
N THR A 25 0.75 -23.73 9.21
CA THR A 25 0.85 -25.06 8.60
C THR A 25 0.58 -25.01 7.09
N ALA A 26 -0.31 -24.12 6.64
CA ALA A 26 -0.50 -23.83 5.22
C ALA A 26 0.75 -23.22 4.55
N ALA A 27 1.59 -22.52 5.32
CA ALA A 27 2.78 -21.83 4.81
C ALA A 27 4.08 -22.66 4.83
N THR A 28 4.13 -23.79 5.55
CA THR A 28 5.38 -24.53 5.81
C THR A 28 5.62 -25.76 4.92
N GLY A 29 4.65 -26.17 4.10
CA GLY A 29 4.84 -27.16 3.02
C GLY A 29 5.29 -28.58 3.43
N ALA A 30 5.53 -28.86 4.71
CA ALA A 30 5.94 -30.18 5.18
C ALA A 30 4.72 -31.10 5.28
N LEU A 31 4.42 -31.83 4.20
CA LEU A 31 3.29 -32.79 4.10
C LEU A 31 3.18 -33.76 5.30
N GLY A 32 4.31 -34.17 5.89
CA GLY A 32 4.33 -35.07 7.04
C GLY A 32 3.79 -34.45 8.33
N ASP A 33 3.99 -33.15 8.53
CA ASP A 33 3.56 -32.43 9.73
C ASP A 33 2.06 -32.12 9.69
N LEU A 34 1.50 -31.90 8.49
CA LEU A 34 0.05 -31.73 8.28
C LEU A 34 -0.76 -32.96 8.73
N ILE A 35 -0.24 -34.17 8.53
CA ILE A 35 -0.95 -35.41 8.88
C ILE A 35 -0.85 -35.74 10.35
N ALA A 36 0.36 -35.62 10.91
CA ALA A 36 0.54 -35.76 12.35
C ALA A 36 -0.38 -34.77 13.10
N TRP A 37 -0.57 -33.58 12.54
CA TRP A 37 -1.48 -32.57 13.07
C TRP A 37 -2.95 -32.93 12.90
N ALA A 38 -3.38 -33.39 11.71
CA ALA A 38 -4.76 -33.80 11.48
C ALA A 38 -5.17 -35.00 12.37
N ASP A 39 -4.27 -35.95 12.60
CA ASP A 39 -4.49 -37.07 13.52
C ASP A 39 -4.63 -36.62 14.98
N GLU A 40 -3.86 -35.61 15.38
CA GLU A 40 -3.95 -35.04 16.73
C GLU A 40 -5.22 -34.21 16.90
N LEU A 41 -5.62 -33.41 15.91
CA LEU A 41 -6.91 -32.70 15.90
C LEU A 41 -8.09 -33.68 16.00
N ARG A 42 -7.99 -34.84 15.34
CA ARG A 42 -8.97 -35.93 15.45
C ARG A 42 -9.01 -36.52 16.86
N ARG A 43 -7.85 -36.74 17.51
CA ARG A 43 -7.81 -37.19 18.93
C ARG A 43 -8.42 -36.17 19.88
N LEU A 44 -8.26 -34.88 19.58
CA LEU A 44 -8.77 -33.76 20.38
C LEU A 44 -10.27 -33.47 20.12
N GLY A 45 -10.93 -34.20 19.22
CA GLY A 45 -12.37 -34.04 18.94
C GLY A 45 -12.71 -32.86 18.03
N ALA A 46 -11.72 -32.18 17.44
CA ALA A 46 -11.91 -31.04 16.54
C ALA A 46 -12.15 -31.54 15.10
N ALA A 47 -13.31 -32.16 14.86
CA ALA A 47 -13.59 -32.91 13.64
C ALA A 47 -13.51 -32.07 12.35
N ASP A 48 -14.01 -30.83 12.36
CA ASP A 48 -14.01 -29.96 11.18
C ASP A 48 -12.61 -29.45 10.81
N ALA A 49 -11.80 -29.13 11.83
CA ALA A 49 -10.41 -28.72 11.62
C ALA A 49 -9.56 -29.90 11.13
N ALA A 50 -9.72 -31.08 11.75
CA ALA A 50 -9.06 -32.31 11.30
C ALA A 50 -9.42 -32.65 9.85
N ARG A 51 -10.70 -32.48 9.46
CA ARG A 51 -11.17 -32.68 8.08
C ARG A 51 -10.50 -31.72 7.11
N ALA A 52 -10.53 -30.42 7.39
CA ALA A 52 -9.94 -29.40 6.52
C ALA A 52 -8.42 -29.59 6.34
N THR A 53 -7.71 -29.99 7.40
CA THR A 53 -6.27 -30.30 7.32
C THR A 53 -5.98 -31.56 6.50
N LEU A 54 -6.82 -32.60 6.61
CA LEU A 54 -6.70 -33.81 5.79
C LEU A 54 -7.02 -33.54 4.31
N GLU A 55 -8.05 -32.74 4.03
CA GLU A 55 -8.43 -32.31 2.67
C GLU A 55 -7.29 -31.52 2.01
N LEU A 56 -6.62 -30.64 2.76
CA LEU A 56 -5.43 -29.91 2.30
C LEU A 56 -4.24 -30.85 2.04
N ALA A 57 -3.97 -31.81 2.95
CA ALA A 57 -2.90 -32.78 2.76
C ALA A 57 -3.13 -33.67 1.52
N LEU A 58 -4.38 -34.03 1.23
CA LEU A 58 -4.78 -34.74 0.01
C LEU A 58 -4.59 -33.88 -1.24
N ALA A 59 -4.99 -32.60 -1.20
CA ALA A 59 -4.78 -31.66 -2.29
C ALA A 59 -3.28 -31.43 -2.60
N CYS A 60 -2.42 -31.60 -1.59
CA CYS A 60 -0.97 -31.57 -1.73
C CYS A 60 -0.35 -32.93 -2.15
N GLY A 61 -1.16 -33.93 -2.51
CA GLY A 61 -0.72 -35.20 -3.10
C GLY A 61 -0.42 -36.33 -2.10
N HIS A 62 -0.87 -36.21 -0.84
CA HIS A 62 -0.71 -37.32 0.11
C HIS A 62 -1.75 -38.43 -0.12
N PRO A 63 -1.36 -39.72 -0.18
CA PRO A 63 -2.32 -40.81 -0.20
C PRO A 63 -2.96 -41.02 1.19
N ALA A 64 -4.29 -40.89 1.31
CA ALA A 64 -4.96 -41.12 2.58
C ALA A 64 -4.99 -42.61 2.96
N ASP A 65 -4.68 -42.92 4.22
CA ASP A 65 -4.80 -44.28 4.73
C ASP A 65 -6.27 -44.71 4.93
N VAL A 66 -6.51 -45.98 5.30
CA VAL A 66 -7.87 -46.53 5.47
C VAL A 66 -8.67 -45.80 6.58
N HIS A 67 -8.01 -45.34 7.65
CA HIS A 67 -8.66 -44.66 8.76
C HIS A 67 -8.97 -43.20 8.44
N GLN A 68 -8.11 -42.55 7.67
CA GLN A 68 -8.26 -41.20 7.15
C GLN A 68 -9.39 -41.13 6.13
N ARG A 69 -9.47 -42.10 5.22
CA ARG A 69 -10.57 -42.22 4.26
C ARG A 69 -11.92 -42.50 4.94
N ALA A 70 -11.94 -43.35 5.96
CA ALA A 70 -13.13 -43.59 6.76
C ALA A 70 -13.59 -42.32 7.49
N PHE A 71 -12.66 -41.55 8.07
CA PHE A 71 -12.95 -40.30 8.74
C PHE A 71 -13.54 -39.23 7.79
N LEU A 72 -12.93 -39.02 6.62
CA LEU A 72 -13.47 -38.11 5.61
C LEU A 72 -14.83 -38.59 5.09
N SER A 73 -15.00 -39.88 4.83
CA SER A 73 -16.30 -40.42 4.42
C SER A 73 -17.41 -40.10 5.43
N ILE A 74 -17.14 -40.15 6.74
CA ILE A 74 -18.13 -39.85 7.78
C ILE A 74 -18.42 -38.34 7.88
N HIS A 75 -17.42 -37.49 7.62
CA HIS A 75 -17.49 -36.06 7.94
C HIS A 75 -17.55 -35.11 6.73
N THR A 76 -17.53 -35.61 5.49
CA THR A 76 -17.69 -34.79 4.27
C THR A 76 -19.18 -34.69 3.88
N PRO A 77 -19.72 -33.47 3.64
CA PRO A 77 -21.11 -33.28 3.21
C PRO A 77 -21.43 -34.01 1.89
N HIS A 78 -22.63 -34.56 1.76
CA HIS A 78 -23.05 -35.36 0.59
C HIS A 78 -22.89 -34.65 -0.77
N ALA A 79 -22.95 -33.31 -0.81
CA ALA A 79 -22.83 -32.54 -2.05
C ALA A 79 -21.42 -32.56 -2.68
N MET A 80 -20.37 -32.95 -1.93
CA MET A 80 -18.98 -32.99 -2.44
C MET A 80 -18.48 -34.40 -2.80
N ARG A 81 -19.30 -35.46 -2.64
CA ARG A 81 -18.86 -36.84 -2.91
C ARG A 81 -18.75 -37.20 -4.39
N ASP A 82 -19.27 -36.36 -5.29
CA ASP A 82 -19.33 -36.63 -6.73
C ASP A 82 -18.35 -35.81 -7.58
N ASP A 83 -17.45 -35.05 -6.95
CA ASP A 83 -16.40 -34.29 -7.66
C ASP A 83 -15.26 -35.22 -8.12
N GLU A 84 -14.95 -35.22 -9.43
CA GLU A 84 -14.02 -36.15 -10.07
C GLU A 84 -12.56 -36.06 -9.54
N PRO A 85 -12.01 -34.86 -9.24
CA PRO A 85 -10.69 -34.72 -8.62
C PRO A 85 -10.64 -35.31 -7.20
N TYR A 86 -11.76 -35.27 -6.47
CA TYR A 86 -11.86 -35.80 -5.11
C TYR A 86 -11.88 -37.34 -5.11
N LYS A 87 -12.54 -37.97 -6.09
CA LYS A 87 -12.48 -39.42 -6.31
C LYS A 87 -11.08 -39.89 -6.71
N ALA A 88 -10.42 -39.18 -7.63
CA ALA A 88 -9.06 -39.52 -8.07
C ALA A 88 -8.02 -39.46 -6.93
N ALA A 89 -8.14 -38.50 -6.02
CA ALA A 89 -7.29 -38.38 -4.83
C ALA A 89 -7.56 -39.50 -3.79
N LEU A 90 -8.81 -39.95 -3.65
CA LEU A 90 -9.20 -41.07 -2.79
C LEU A 90 -8.72 -42.43 -3.32
N ASP A 91 -8.61 -42.56 -4.65
CA ASP A 91 -8.18 -43.77 -5.36
C ASP A 91 -6.66 -43.86 -5.57
N GLY A 92 -5.91 -42.78 -5.25
CA GLY A 92 -4.46 -42.77 -5.15
C GLY A 92 -3.70 -42.52 -6.46
N ASP A 93 -4.31 -41.81 -7.42
CA ASP A 93 -3.69 -41.59 -8.74
C ASP A 93 -2.70 -40.40 -8.73
N ARG A 94 -1.42 -40.68 -9.03
CA ARG A 94 -0.26 -39.79 -8.73
C ARG A 94 0.07 -38.75 -9.82
N ALA A 95 -0.75 -38.61 -10.85
CA ALA A 95 -0.38 -37.89 -12.07
C ALA A 95 -0.51 -36.34 -12.03
N LEU A 96 -0.88 -35.74 -10.89
CA LEU A 96 -1.11 -34.29 -10.75
C LEU A 96 -0.37 -33.73 -9.52
N VAL A 97 0.95 -33.52 -9.61
CA VAL A 97 1.71 -32.77 -8.58
C VAL A 97 2.68 -31.79 -9.25
N ARG A 98 2.56 -30.50 -8.91
CA ARG A 98 3.52 -29.43 -9.26
C ARG A 98 4.69 -29.41 -8.26
N ASP A 99 5.85 -28.97 -8.75
CA ASP A 99 7.15 -28.91 -8.06
C ASP A 99 7.14 -27.90 -6.87
N PRO A 100 7.48 -28.30 -5.62
CA PRO A 100 7.36 -27.46 -4.41
C PRO A 100 8.58 -26.54 -4.15
N GLY A 101 9.27 -26.09 -5.20
CA GLY A 101 10.55 -25.37 -5.11
C GLY A 101 10.50 -23.86 -4.80
N GLU A 102 9.33 -23.23 -4.66
CA GLU A 102 9.22 -21.77 -4.46
C GLU A 102 8.22 -21.43 -3.35
N VAL A 103 8.68 -21.33 -2.11
CA VAL A 103 7.94 -20.65 -1.03
C VAL A 103 8.91 -19.76 -0.25
N GLU A 104 8.66 -18.45 -0.26
CA GLU A 104 9.42 -17.48 0.54
C GLU A 104 9.13 -17.66 2.03
N LEU A 105 10.18 -17.78 2.86
CA LEU A 105 10.11 -18.05 4.30
C LEU A 105 9.80 -16.81 5.16
N ALA A 106 9.75 -15.61 4.57
CA ALA A 106 9.54 -14.34 5.26
C ALA A 106 8.15 -14.18 5.92
N PRO A 107 7.03 -14.61 5.29
CA PRO A 107 5.70 -14.49 5.89
C PRO A 107 5.52 -15.38 7.13
N VAL A 108 6.23 -16.51 7.16
CA VAL A 108 6.22 -17.47 8.28
C VAL A 108 6.88 -16.88 9.52
N ALA A 109 7.98 -16.14 9.34
CA ALA A 109 8.68 -15.48 10.44
C ALA A 109 7.84 -14.35 11.08
N ALA A 110 7.10 -13.60 10.26
CA ALA A 110 6.24 -12.51 10.74
C ALA A 110 5.03 -13.04 11.54
N ALA A 111 4.36 -14.09 11.04
CA ALA A 111 3.22 -14.70 11.74
C ALA A 111 3.63 -15.34 13.08
N LEU A 112 4.84 -15.91 13.17
CA LEU A 112 5.39 -16.46 14.42
C LEU A 112 5.68 -15.36 15.46
N ALA A 113 6.07 -14.16 15.02
CA ALA A 113 6.33 -13.02 15.91
C ALA A 113 5.03 -12.43 16.51
N GLU A 114 3.96 -12.35 15.73
CA GLU A 114 2.65 -11.86 16.21
C GLU A 114 2.00 -12.80 17.23
N VAL A 115 2.05 -14.12 16.99
CA VAL A 115 1.50 -15.12 17.92
C VAL A 115 2.31 -15.14 19.24
N ALA A 116 3.63 -14.93 19.18
CA ALA A 116 4.48 -14.83 20.35
C ALA A 116 4.16 -13.60 21.22
N ALA A 117 3.78 -12.48 20.61
CA ALA A 117 3.43 -11.24 21.30
C ALA A 117 2.04 -11.28 21.98
N LEU A 118 1.10 -12.07 21.45
CA LEU A 118 -0.30 -12.06 21.91
C LEU A 118 -0.56 -13.00 23.12
N VAL A 119 0.27 -14.02 23.33
CA VAL A 119 -0.03 -15.12 24.27
C VAL A 119 0.82 -15.08 25.56
N TRP A 120 1.92 -14.32 25.61
CA TRP A 120 2.87 -14.39 26.75
C TRP A 120 3.52 -13.05 27.13
N PRO A 121 3.27 -12.52 28.34
CA PRO A 121 4.09 -11.45 28.92
C PRO A 121 5.46 -11.93 29.46
N ASP A 122 5.61 -13.24 29.73
CA ASP A 122 6.81 -13.84 30.34
C ASP A 122 7.59 -14.77 29.37
N LEU A 123 7.70 -14.36 28.11
CA LEU A 123 8.36 -15.17 27.07
C LEU A 123 9.87 -15.35 27.33
N ASP A 124 10.53 -14.37 27.95
CA ASP A 124 11.97 -14.42 28.24
C ASP A 124 12.33 -15.55 29.21
N ASP A 125 11.51 -15.76 30.24
CA ASP A 125 11.79 -16.74 31.30
C ASP A 125 11.49 -18.19 30.86
N THR A 126 10.69 -18.36 29.81
CA THR A 126 10.31 -19.66 29.23
C THR A 126 11.19 -20.05 28.03
N LEU A 127 11.63 -19.08 27.21
CA LEU A 127 12.64 -19.26 26.16
C LEU A 127 14.04 -19.53 26.73
N ALA A 128 14.36 -18.95 27.89
CA ALA A 128 15.57 -19.27 28.64
C ALA A 128 15.63 -20.75 29.05
N ARG A 129 14.48 -21.39 29.32
CA ARG A 129 14.39 -22.80 29.75
C ARG A 129 14.26 -23.81 28.61
N SER A 130 13.86 -23.40 27.40
CA SER A 130 13.51 -24.31 26.28
C SER A 130 14.63 -24.60 25.27
N GLY A 131 15.88 -24.20 25.55
CA GLY A 131 17.02 -24.45 24.65
C GLY A 131 17.20 -23.43 23.52
N ALA A 132 16.38 -22.36 23.49
CA ALA A 132 16.54 -21.24 22.57
C ALA A 132 17.83 -20.45 22.82
N ALA A 133 18.27 -20.34 24.08
CA ALA A 133 19.60 -19.81 24.41
C ALA A 133 20.71 -20.65 23.75
N GLY A 134 20.59 -21.98 23.79
CA GLY A 134 21.51 -22.89 23.10
C GLY A 134 21.44 -22.77 21.57
N ALA A 135 20.26 -22.50 21.01
CA ALA A 135 20.08 -22.26 19.58
C ALA A 135 20.71 -20.93 19.13
N ARG A 136 20.58 -19.86 19.93
CA ARG A 136 21.24 -18.56 19.68
C ARG A 136 22.76 -18.68 19.74
N VAL A 137 23.30 -19.39 20.74
CA VAL A 137 24.74 -19.67 20.84
C VAL A 137 25.25 -20.49 19.66
N ARG A 138 24.49 -21.51 19.21
CA ARG A 138 24.83 -22.30 18.01
C ARG A 138 24.76 -21.46 16.73
N ALA A 139 23.73 -20.64 16.58
CA ALA A 139 23.57 -19.74 15.44
C ALA A 139 24.72 -18.73 15.38
N ARG A 140 25.10 -18.17 16.53
CA ARG A 140 26.26 -17.28 16.66
C ARG A 140 27.55 -17.99 16.25
N SER A 141 27.81 -19.16 16.82
CA SER A 141 29.02 -19.93 16.49
C SER A 141 29.07 -20.35 15.01
N ALA A 142 27.93 -20.63 14.38
CA ALA A 142 27.86 -20.93 12.96
C ALA A 142 28.11 -19.68 12.09
N ALA A 143 27.53 -18.54 12.46
CA ALA A 143 27.73 -17.27 11.78
C ALA A 143 29.20 -16.81 11.89
N ASP A 144 29.82 -16.94 13.07
CA ASP A 144 31.24 -16.61 13.28
C ASP A 144 32.15 -17.48 12.40
N ARG A 145 31.89 -18.80 12.33
CA ARG A 145 32.64 -19.69 11.42
C ARG A 145 32.46 -19.31 9.95
N ALA A 146 31.27 -18.88 9.55
CA ALA A 146 31.02 -18.43 8.19
C ALA A 146 31.83 -17.16 7.86
N VAL A 147 31.85 -16.19 8.77
CA VAL A 147 32.66 -14.97 8.65
C VAL A 147 34.17 -15.26 8.70
N ASP A 148 34.61 -16.24 9.48
CA ASP A 148 36.00 -16.69 9.49
C ASP A 148 36.41 -17.36 8.17
N SER A 149 35.47 -18.07 7.53
CA SER A 149 35.70 -18.72 6.24
C SER A 149 35.76 -17.72 5.08
N ASP A 150 34.85 -16.74 5.06
CA ASP A 150 34.87 -15.60 4.15
C ASP A 150 34.48 -14.30 4.88
N PRO A 151 35.48 -13.48 5.26
CA PRO A 151 35.29 -12.16 5.85
C PRO A 151 34.44 -11.17 5.06
N TYR A 152 34.18 -11.43 3.79
CA TYR A 152 33.44 -10.58 2.87
C TYR A 152 32.10 -11.18 2.42
N ASP A 153 31.71 -12.35 2.95
CA ASP A 153 30.37 -12.90 2.75
C ASP A 153 29.35 -12.00 3.44
N VAL A 154 28.50 -11.38 2.62
CA VAL A 154 27.52 -10.40 3.05
C VAL A 154 26.48 -11.01 3.97
N ASP A 155 25.98 -12.21 3.65
CA ASP A 155 24.93 -12.87 4.43
C ASP A 155 25.49 -13.37 5.77
N ALA A 156 26.72 -13.88 5.76
CA ALA A 156 27.43 -14.29 6.98
C ALA A 156 27.68 -13.10 7.91
N VAL A 157 28.20 -11.98 7.39
CA VAL A 157 28.47 -10.77 8.18
C VAL A 157 27.18 -10.11 8.65
N ASP A 158 26.12 -10.10 7.85
CA ASP A 158 24.82 -9.59 8.26
C ASP A 158 24.33 -10.39 9.47
N LEU A 159 24.19 -11.71 9.35
CA LEU A 159 23.75 -12.56 10.44
C LEU A 159 24.65 -12.44 11.70
N ALA A 160 25.97 -12.52 11.52
CA ALA A 160 26.92 -12.46 12.63
C ALA A 160 26.88 -11.11 13.34
N SER A 161 26.93 -10.00 12.61
CA SER A 161 26.93 -8.66 13.22
C SER A 161 25.66 -8.38 14.02
N GLY A 162 24.51 -8.87 13.53
CA GLY A 162 23.25 -8.85 14.26
C GLY A 162 23.31 -9.55 15.59
N LEU A 163 23.69 -10.82 15.56
CA LEU A 163 23.81 -11.63 16.78
C LEU A 163 24.83 -11.02 17.74
N ALA A 164 25.92 -10.42 17.26
CA ALA A 164 26.89 -9.74 18.12
C ALA A 164 26.25 -8.57 18.87
N ILE A 165 25.52 -7.70 18.17
CA ILE A 165 24.84 -6.54 18.77
C ILE A 165 23.83 -7.00 19.82
N ASP A 166 23.02 -8.01 19.53
CA ASP A 166 22.02 -8.55 20.46
C ASP A 166 22.64 -9.10 21.76
N HIS A 167 23.89 -9.59 21.70
CA HIS A 167 24.63 -10.09 22.86
C HIS A 167 25.55 -9.03 23.49
N GLY A 168 25.54 -7.79 22.99
CA GLY A 168 26.38 -6.70 23.48
C GLY A 168 27.84 -6.77 23.03
N ASP A 169 28.22 -7.66 22.11
CA ASP A 169 29.55 -7.74 21.52
C ASP A 169 29.72 -6.72 20.37
N VAL A 170 29.58 -5.45 20.74
CA VAL A 170 29.51 -4.32 19.80
C VAL A 170 30.83 -4.08 19.08
N ASP A 171 31.96 -4.45 19.67
CA ASP A 171 33.28 -4.31 19.06
C ASP A 171 33.50 -5.32 17.93
N ALA A 172 33.11 -6.58 18.13
CA ALA A 172 33.14 -7.57 17.06
C ALA A 172 32.23 -7.15 15.89
N ALA A 173 30.99 -6.73 16.20
CA ALA A 173 30.05 -6.24 15.19
C ALA A 173 30.64 -5.07 14.38
N ALA A 174 31.13 -4.04 15.06
CA ALA A 174 31.70 -2.86 14.41
C ALA A 174 32.93 -3.20 13.56
N SER A 175 33.78 -4.13 14.01
CA SER A 175 34.96 -4.59 13.27
C SER A 175 34.58 -5.31 11.97
N MET A 176 33.69 -6.30 12.05
CA MET A 176 33.22 -7.06 10.88
C MET A 176 32.55 -6.15 9.85
N LEU A 177 31.63 -5.29 10.30
CA LEU A 177 30.89 -4.38 9.43
C LEU A 177 31.81 -3.32 8.79
N THR A 178 32.77 -2.77 9.53
CA THR A 178 33.74 -1.82 8.98
C THR A 178 34.60 -2.47 7.90
N ARG A 179 35.02 -3.73 8.12
CA ARG A 179 35.80 -4.50 7.14
C ARG A 179 35.01 -4.77 5.86
N LEU A 180 33.76 -5.21 5.98
CA LEU A 180 32.89 -5.48 4.84
C LEU A 180 32.58 -4.20 4.04
N LEU A 181 32.11 -3.15 4.72
CA LEU A 181 31.71 -1.89 4.08
C LEU A 181 32.89 -1.09 3.51
N GLY A 182 34.13 -1.39 3.93
CA GLY A 182 35.35 -0.82 3.39
C GLY A 182 35.94 -1.60 2.20
N ALA A 183 35.36 -2.74 1.83
CA ALA A 183 35.82 -3.52 0.67
C ALA A 183 35.54 -2.79 -0.65
N ARG A 184 36.31 -3.12 -1.71
CA ARG A 184 36.04 -2.59 -3.06
C ARG A 184 34.65 -3.03 -3.55
N ASP A 185 33.98 -2.14 -4.28
CA ASP A 185 32.57 -2.28 -4.66
C ASP A 185 32.23 -3.60 -5.38
N ASP A 186 33.14 -4.17 -6.15
CA ASP A 186 32.94 -5.43 -6.90
C ASP A 186 32.67 -6.65 -6.00
N ARG A 187 32.96 -6.56 -4.69
CA ARG A 187 32.71 -7.63 -3.70
C ARG A 187 31.38 -7.53 -2.98
N MET A 188 30.71 -6.39 -3.10
CA MET A 188 29.38 -6.20 -2.55
C MET A 188 28.39 -6.21 -3.71
N PRO A 189 27.38 -7.10 -3.72
CA PRO A 189 26.36 -7.06 -4.75
C PRO A 189 25.74 -5.67 -4.83
N ALA A 190 25.27 -5.27 -6.01
CA ALA A 190 24.73 -3.94 -6.33
C ALA A 190 23.42 -3.57 -5.58
N GLN A 191 23.12 -4.22 -4.46
CA GLN A 191 21.92 -3.99 -3.66
C GLN A 191 22.16 -2.84 -2.68
N ALA A 192 21.89 -1.62 -3.13
CA ALA A 192 21.98 -0.39 -2.32
C ALA A 192 21.21 -0.51 -0.99
N ALA A 193 20.01 -1.10 -0.99
CA ALA A 193 19.21 -1.31 0.23
C ALA A 193 19.94 -2.17 1.28
N ARG A 194 20.61 -3.24 0.86
CA ARG A 194 21.38 -4.11 1.76
C ARG A 194 22.61 -3.40 2.31
N LYS A 195 23.34 -2.65 1.46
CA LYS A 195 24.46 -1.78 1.90
C LYS A 195 23.99 -0.71 2.92
N ALA A 196 22.81 -0.14 2.74
CA ALA A 196 22.20 0.79 3.69
C ALA A 196 21.86 0.11 5.01
N HIS A 197 21.25 -1.08 4.99
CA HIS A 197 20.97 -1.87 6.19
C HIS A 197 22.23 -2.19 7.00
N LEU A 198 23.31 -2.63 6.35
CA LEU A 198 24.58 -2.90 7.03
C LEU A 198 25.23 -1.63 7.60
N SER A 199 25.11 -0.50 6.89
CA SER A 199 25.57 0.80 7.40
C SER A 199 24.78 1.25 8.63
N TYR A 200 23.47 0.99 8.65
CA TYR A 200 22.63 1.18 9.83
C TYR A 200 23.11 0.34 11.01
N ARG A 201 23.34 -0.97 10.83
CA ARG A 201 23.85 -1.85 11.91
C ARG A 201 25.20 -1.40 12.45
N LEU A 202 26.08 -0.87 11.59
CA LEU A 202 27.35 -0.30 12.03
C LEU A 202 27.14 0.92 12.92
N GLY A 203 26.15 1.75 12.59
CA GLY A 203 25.74 2.87 13.44
C GLY A 203 25.23 2.41 14.80
N GLN A 204 24.39 1.37 14.83
CA GLN A 204 23.86 0.79 16.07
C GLN A 204 24.98 0.26 16.98
N ALA A 205 25.92 -0.52 16.42
CA ALA A 205 27.08 -1.03 17.18
C ALA A 205 27.93 0.12 17.76
N ARG A 206 28.17 1.18 16.98
CA ARG A 206 28.91 2.36 17.44
C ARG A 206 28.17 3.18 18.50
N ALA A 207 26.85 3.30 18.37
CA ALA A 207 26.02 4.00 19.34
C ALA A 207 26.04 3.28 20.70
N GLN A 208 25.88 1.95 20.70
CA GLN A 208 25.95 1.14 21.91
C GLN A 208 27.35 1.17 22.57
N ARG A 209 28.41 1.29 21.77
CA ARG A 209 29.78 1.53 22.28
C ARG A 209 29.99 2.93 22.89
N GLY A 210 29.08 3.87 22.64
CA GLY A 210 29.20 5.28 23.06
C GLY A 210 29.89 6.19 22.04
N ASP A 211 30.25 5.68 20.85
CA ASP A 211 30.89 6.45 19.78
C ASP A 211 29.87 7.21 18.91
N LEU A 212 29.11 8.11 19.55
CA LEU A 212 27.97 8.79 18.94
C LEU A 212 28.31 9.52 17.64
N ARG A 213 29.51 10.12 17.54
CA ARG A 213 29.98 10.79 16.32
C ARG A 213 30.12 9.83 15.15
N GLN A 214 30.69 8.64 15.40
CA GLN A 214 30.87 7.63 14.35
C GLN A 214 29.59 6.88 14.04
N ALA A 215 28.66 6.81 15.00
CA ALA A 215 27.31 6.28 14.80
C ALA A 215 26.52 7.14 13.83
N LEU A 216 26.45 8.46 14.08
CA LEU A 216 25.82 9.43 13.18
C LEU A 216 26.36 9.34 11.75
N ALA A 217 27.69 9.30 11.58
CA ALA A 217 28.30 9.16 10.26
C ALA A 217 27.93 7.85 9.53
N ALA A 218 27.65 6.77 10.28
CA ALA A 218 27.19 5.51 9.70
C ALA A 218 25.71 5.55 9.33
N TYR A 219 24.86 6.20 10.14
CA TYR A 219 23.45 6.44 9.82
C TYR A 219 23.29 7.37 8.60
N GLU A 220 24.05 8.46 8.53
CA GLU A 220 24.08 9.35 7.37
C GLU A 220 24.48 8.60 6.09
N ARG A 221 25.43 7.68 6.20
CA ARG A 221 25.82 6.81 5.08
C ARG A 221 24.67 5.88 4.67
N ALA A 222 23.97 5.26 5.61
CA ALA A 222 22.82 4.41 5.29
C ALA A 222 21.75 5.18 4.50
N VAL A 223 21.44 6.39 4.96
CA VAL A 223 20.54 7.32 4.28
C VAL A 223 21.05 7.71 2.89
N ALA A 224 22.34 8.00 2.72
CA ALA A 224 22.89 8.41 1.44
C ALA A 224 22.92 7.28 0.39
N ILE A 225 23.09 6.03 0.83
CA ILE A 225 23.17 4.86 -0.06
C ILE A 225 21.81 4.51 -0.67
N ALA A 226 20.77 4.43 0.16
CA ALA A 226 19.42 4.07 -0.28
C ALA A 226 18.39 4.81 0.59
N PRO A 227 18.07 6.07 0.26
CA PRO A 227 17.22 6.96 1.08
C PRO A 227 15.84 6.41 1.44
N ASP A 228 15.29 5.55 0.58
CA ASP A 228 13.94 5.00 0.66
C ASP A 228 13.92 3.54 1.17
N SER A 229 15.07 3.03 1.65
CA SER A 229 15.15 1.66 2.20
C SER A 229 14.76 1.61 3.67
N ASP A 230 14.30 0.44 4.14
CA ASP A 230 14.03 0.21 5.57
C ASP A 230 15.26 0.50 6.45
N GLY A 231 16.45 0.13 5.97
CA GLY A 231 17.71 0.44 6.65
C GLY A 231 17.93 1.94 6.82
N ALA A 232 17.59 2.76 5.83
CA ALA A 232 17.62 4.21 5.97
C ALA A 232 16.55 4.71 6.96
N THR A 233 15.32 4.18 6.90
CA THR A 233 14.25 4.55 7.85
C THR A 233 14.64 4.26 9.29
N HIS A 234 15.21 3.09 9.58
CA HIS A 234 15.75 2.75 10.89
C HIS A 234 16.91 3.66 11.30
N ALA A 235 17.85 3.94 10.39
CA ALA A 235 18.95 4.88 10.64
C ALA A 235 18.46 6.29 10.99
N ARG A 236 17.39 6.77 10.33
CA ARG A 236 16.78 8.07 10.63
C ARG A 236 16.17 8.10 12.03
N ARG A 237 15.48 7.02 12.45
CA ARG A 237 14.89 6.93 13.79
C ARG A 237 15.96 7.01 14.87
N ASP A 238 17.02 6.22 14.76
CA ASP A 238 18.11 6.23 15.73
C ASP A 238 18.89 7.56 15.69
N MET A 239 19.04 8.16 14.51
CA MET A 239 19.62 9.50 14.38
C MET A 239 18.77 10.56 15.09
N VAL A 240 17.44 10.53 14.98
CA VAL A 240 16.55 11.46 15.70
C VAL A 240 16.76 11.35 17.21
N GLU A 241 16.86 10.13 17.76
CA GLU A 241 17.13 9.94 19.19
C GLU A 241 18.48 10.52 19.61
N LEU A 242 19.54 10.28 18.84
CA LEU A 242 20.86 10.86 19.11
C LEU A 242 20.87 12.39 19.00
N LEU A 243 20.14 12.97 18.04
CA LEU A 243 20.03 14.41 17.87
C LEU A 243 19.23 15.07 19.00
N ARG A 244 18.20 14.40 19.54
CA ARG A 244 17.44 14.86 20.72
C ARG A 244 18.30 14.93 21.97
N GLN A 245 19.19 13.95 22.15
CA GLN A 245 20.13 13.89 23.27
C GLN A 245 21.25 14.94 23.17
N ALA A 246 21.50 15.48 21.97
CA ALA A 246 22.50 16.52 21.80
C ALA A 246 22.02 17.86 22.37
N ASP A 247 22.90 18.56 23.07
CA ASP A 247 22.68 19.92 23.58
C ASP A 247 22.93 21.03 22.56
N ASP A 248 23.16 20.66 21.28
CA ASP A 248 23.43 21.59 20.20
C ASP A 248 22.13 21.97 19.46
N PRO A 249 21.69 23.25 19.54
CA PRO A 249 20.47 23.71 18.85
C PRO A 249 20.50 23.48 17.33
N ALA A 250 21.66 23.62 16.69
CA ALA A 250 21.79 23.43 15.24
C ALA A 250 21.56 21.97 14.84
N ARG A 251 21.91 21.02 15.72
CA ARG A 251 21.62 19.60 15.52
C ARG A 251 20.14 19.28 15.70
N ARG A 252 19.45 20.00 16.58
CA ARG A 252 18.00 19.82 16.78
C ARG A 252 17.19 20.27 15.57
N GLU A 253 17.66 21.25 14.80
CA GLU A 253 17.01 21.65 13.53
C GLU A 253 17.02 20.53 12.47
N ALA A 254 18.01 19.63 12.53
CA ALA A 254 18.09 18.50 11.63
C ALA A 254 17.03 17.42 11.90
N ILE A 255 16.30 17.46 13.03
CA ILE A 255 15.29 16.45 13.40
C ILE A 255 14.08 16.48 12.45
N ALA A 256 13.54 17.67 12.15
CA ALA A 256 12.32 17.79 11.34
C ALA A 256 12.45 17.17 9.94
N PRO A 257 13.54 17.39 9.18
CA PRO A 257 13.75 16.69 7.90
C PRO A 257 13.82 15.17 8.02
N GLN A 258 14.35 14.62 9.13
CA GLN A 258 14.38 13.17 9.33
C GLN A 258 12.99 12.62 9.61
N LEU A 259 12.22 13.28 10.48
CA LEU A 259 10.84 12.90 10.77
C LEU A 259 9.94 13.02 9.54
N GLN A 260 10.16 14.04 8.71
CA GLN A 260 9.50 14.16 7.41
C GLN A 260 9.78 12.93 6.53
N ALA A 261 11.06 12.56 6.36
CA ALA A 261 11.43 11.42 5.52
C ALA A 261 10.92 10.08 6.08
N ILE A 262 10.92 9.89 7.41
CA ILE A 262 10.31 8.73 8.06
C ILE A 262 8.80 8.70 7.74
N THR A 263 8.11 9.83 7.92
CA THR A 263 6.66 9.94 7.66
C THR A 263 6.32 9.63 6.19
N ALA A 264 7.15 10.10 5.25
CA ALA A 264 6.99 9.82 3.82
C ALA A 264 7.10 8.32 3.53
N ALA A 265 8.11 7.66 4.11
CA ALA A 265 8.40 6.24 3.90
C ALA A 265 7.37 5.31 4.56
N THR A 266 6.93 5.61 5.79
CA THR A 266 6.07 4.71 6.57
C THR A 266 4.58 5.00 6.39
N GLY A 267 4.22 6.25 6.10
CA GLY A 267 2.81 6.69 6.10
C GLY A 267 2.10 6.48 7.44
N ALA A 268 2.86 6.31 8.54
CA ALA A 268 2.31 5.97 9.84
C ALA A 268 1.82 7.22 10.60
N LEU A 269 0.68 7.11 11.27
CA LEU A 269 0.10 8.21 12.05
C LEU A 269 1.02 8.68 13.17
N GLY A 270 1.71 7.76 13.86
CA GLY A 270 2.66 8.10 14.92
C GLY A 270 3.83 8.95 14.42
N ASP A 271 4.34 8.64 13.22
CA ASP A 271 5.45 9.40 12.61
C ASP A 271 4.97 10.80 12.18
N LEU A 272 3.75 10.93 11.64
CA LEU A 272 3.13 12.21 11.33
C LEU A 272 2.96 13.09 12.57
N ILE A 273 2.50 12.53 13.69
CA ILE A 273 2.33 13.26 14.96
C ILE A 273 3.69 13.77 15.45
N ALA A 274 4.70 12.90 15.48
CA ALA A 274 6.05 13.27 15.89
C ALA A 274 6.61 14.40 15.02
N TRP A 275 6.39 14.35 13.70
CA TRP A 275 6.78 15.40 12.78
C TRP A 275 6.02 16.71 13.02
N ALA A 276 4.69 16.66 13.19
CA ALA A 276 3.85 17.82 13.47
C ALA A 276 4.26 18.54 14.77
N ASP A 277 4.56 17.79 15.83
CA ASP A 277 5.02 18.36 17.10
C ASP A 277 6.41 19.00 16.98
N GLU A 278 7.31 18.41 16.19
CA GLU A 278 8.62 19.00 15.93
C GLU A 278 8.50 20.29 15.11
N LEU A 279 7.64 20.32 14.09
CA LEU A 279 7.35 21.53 13.31
C LEU A 279 6.77 22.64 14.20
N ARG A 280 5.89 22.28 15.14
CA ARG A 280 5.34 23.20 16.14
C ARG A 280 6.44 23.75 17.05
N ARG A 281 7.36 22.90 17.51
CA ARG A 281 8.51 23.30 18.34
C ARG A 281 9.42 24.29 17.60
N LEU A 282 9.61 24.10 16.30
CA LEU A 282 10.40 24.99 15.44
C LEU A 282 9.67 26.29 15.06
N GLY A 283 8.38 26.43 15.39
CA GLY A 283 7.59 27.60 15.01
C GLY A 283 7.22 27.63 13.52
N ALA A 284 7.32 26.51 12.81
CA ALA A 284 6.90 26.38 11.41
C ALA A 284 5.36 26.30 11.32
N ALA A 285 4.69 27.42 11.62
CA ALA A 285 3.26 27.45 11.95
C ALA A 285 2.36 26.81 10.90
N ASP A 286 2.56 27.14 9.62
CA ASP A 286 1.76 26.60 8.52
C ASP A 286 1.94 25.08 8.34
N ALA A 287 3.20 24.63 8.28
CA ALA A 287 3.53 23.23 8.15
C ALA A 287 3.02 22.41 9.35
N ALA A 288 3.22 22.91 10.57
CA ALA A 288 2.76 22.28 11.80
C ALA A 288 1.23 22.18 11.83
N ARG A 289 0.51 23.23 11.40
CA ARG A 289 -0.94 23.18 11.32
C ARG A 289 -1.42 22.15 10.30
N ALA A 290 -0.91 22.20 9.07
CA ALA A 290 -1.36 21.31 8.00
C ALA A 290 -1.15 19.82 8.35
N THR A 291 0.00 19.50 8.95
CA THR A 291 0.31 18.13 9.40
C THR A 291 -0.54 17.71 10.60
N LEU A 292 -0.78 18.61 11.56
CA LEU A 292 -1.63 18.34 12.72
C LEU A 292 -3.11 18.16 12.31
N GLU A 293 -3.66 19.00 11.43
CA GLU A 293 -5.03 18.86 10.93
C GLU A 293 -5.23 17.51 10.23
N LEU A 294 -4.26 17.06 9.43
CA LEU A 294 -4.30 15.73 8.84
C LEU A 294 -4.23 14.63 9.91
N ALA A 295 -3.37 14.77 10.93
CA ALA A 295 -3.29 13.81 12.02
C ALA A 295 -4.63 13.66 12.77
N LEU A 296 -5.30 14.79 13.06
CA LEU A 296 -6.62 14.79 13.69
C LEU A 296 -7.68 14.11 12.80
N ALA A 297 -7.66 14.40 11.50
CA ALA A 297 -8.53 13.75 10.52
C ALA A 297 -8.29 12.23 10.43
N CYS A 298 -7.05 11.79 10.68
CA CYS A 298 -6.67 10.38 10.74
C CYS A 298 -6.96 9.72 12.10
N GLY A 299 -7.60 10.42 13.04
CA GLY A 299 -8.05 9.86 14.32
C GLY A 299 -7.14 10.17 15.52
N HIS A 300 -6.11 11.02 15.37
CA HIS A 300 -5.30 11.47 16.51
C HIS A 300 -6.11 12.37 17.45
N PRO A 301 -6.20 12.09 18.76
CA PRO A 301 -6.80 13.01 19.72
C PRO A 301 -5.83 14.14 20.08
N ALA A 302 -6.22 15.40 19.80
CA ALA A 302 -5.40 16.56 20.12
C ALA A 302 -5.20 16.75 21.63
N ASP A 303 -3.96 16.93 22.07
CA ASP A 303 -3.65 17.30 23.46
C ASP A 303 -3.96 18.79 23.75
N VAL A 304 -3.66 19.25 24.97
CA VAL A 304 -3.90 20.65 25.38
C VAL A 304 -3.03 21.63 24.59
N HIS A 305 -1.77 21.30 24.32
CA HIS A 305 -0.83 22.17 23.61
C HIS A 305 -1.15 22.24 22.11
N GLN A 306 -1.53 21.12 21.51
CA GLN A 306 -1.97 21.03 20.12
C GLN A 306 -3.27 21.81 19.89
N ARG A 307 -4.26 21.71 20.80
CA ARG A 307 -5.48 22.53 20.74
C ARG A 307 -5.18 24.02 20.89
N ALA A 308 -4.34 24.39 21.84
CA ALA A 308 -3.94 25.78 22.02
C ALA A 308 -3.25 26.32 20.75
N PHE A 309 -2.33 25.55 20.17
CA PHE A 309 -1.67 25.90 18.91
C PHE A 309 -2.67 26.14 17.77
N LEU A 310 -3.62 25.21 17.56
CA LEU A 310 -4.64 25.34 16.51
C LEU A 310 -5.59 26.53 16.73
N SER A 311 -5.81 26.95 17.98
CA SER A 311 -6.63 28.13 18.29
C SER A 311 -5.93 29.46 17.99
N ILE A 312 -4.60 29.48 18.05
CA ILE A 312 -3.77 30.67 17.79
C ILE A 312 -3.51 30.81 16.29
N HIS A 313 -3.17 29.71 15.63
CA HIS A 313 -2.69 29.72 14.24
C HIS A 313 -3.82 29.46 13.25
N THR A 314 -4.77 30.37 13.08
CA THR A 314 -5.94 30.14 12.20
C THR A 314 -5.55 30.01 10.72
N PRO A 315 -6.15 29.08 9.96
CA PRO A 315 -5.83 28.88 8.56
C PRO A 315 -6.39 30.03 7.73
N HIS A 316 -5.77 30.29 6.57
CA HIS A 316 -6.32 31.23 5.60
C HIS A 316 -7.69 30.76 5.08
N ALA A 317 -8.72 31.57 5.34
CA ALA A 317 -10.08 31.32 4.88
C ALA A 317 -10.24 31.79 3.42
N MET A 318 -9.79 30.97 2.49
CA MET A 318 -9.88 31.23 1.05
C MET A 318 -11.35 31.25 0.59
N ARG A 319 -11.76 32.33 -0.09
CA ARG A 319 -13.15 32.48 -0.59
C ARG A 319 -13.45 31.51 -1.73
N ASP A 320 -14.74 31.25 -1.96
CA ASP A 320 -15.20 30.28 -2.97
C ASP A 320 -14.79 30.65 -4.41
N ASP A 321 -14.68 31.95 -4.71
CA ASP A 321 -14.32 32.50 -6.02
C ASP A 321 -12.84 32.87 -6.14
N GLU A 322 -12.08 32.74 -5.04
CA GLU A 322 -10.68 33.13 -4.97
C GLU A 322 -9.81 32.20 -5.84
N PRO A 323 -8.94 32.73 -6.72
CA PRO A 323 -8.03 31.91 -7.48
C PRO A 323 -6.83 31.44 -6.64
N TYR A 324 -6.35 30.23 -6.90
CA TYR A 324 -5.04 29.80 -6.43
C TYR A 324 -3.93 30.66 -7.04
N LYS A 325 -2.85 30.86 -6.31
CA LYS A 325 -1.70 31.68 -6.76
C LYS A 325 -0.80 30.96 -7.77
N ALA A 326 -0.96 29.64 -7.93
CA ALA A 326 -0.19 28.80 -8.83
C ALA A 326 -1.06 27.64 -9.36
N ALA A 327 -0.51 26.90 -10.33
CA ALA A 327 -1.02 25.60 -10.79
C ALA A 327 0.03 24.51 -10.51
N LEU A 328 -0.39 23.24 -10.61
CA LEU A 328 0.45 22.06 -10.37
C LEU A 328 1.41 21.71 -11.54
N ASP A 329 1.72 22.67 -12.41
CA ASP A 329 2.55 22.43 -13.61
C ASP A 329 3.97 21.99 -13.23
N GLY A 330 4.34 20.77 -13.63
CA GLY A 330 5.63 20.15 -13.29
C GLY A 330 5.68 19.45 -11.92
N ASP A 331 4.72 19.69 -11.04
CA ASP A 331 4.68 19.14 -9.67
C ASP A 331 3.72 17.96 -9.49
N ARG A 332 3.13 17.46 -10.58
CA ARG A 332 2.13 16.36 -10.58
C ARG A 332 2.59 15.08 -9.89
N ALA A 333 3.89 14.82 -9.90
CA ALA A 333 4.46 13.66 -9.23
C ALA A 333 4.13 13.63 -7.73
N LEU A 334 3.85 14.78 -7.10
CA LEU A 334 3.50 14.87 -5.68
C LEU A 334 2.13 14.28 -5.35
N VAL A 335 1.16 14.38 -6.26
CA VAL A 335 -0.19 13.86 -6.06
C VAL A 335 -0.36 12.46 -6.65
N ARG A 336 0.42 12.10 -7.68
CA ARG A 336 0.30 10.84 -8.41
C ARG A 336 0.61 9.61 -7.54
N ASP A 337 -0.28 8.62 -7.54
CA ASP A 337 -0.04 7.33 -6.93
C ASP A 337 0.89 6.45 -7.78
N PRO A 338 1.92 5.81 -7.19
CA PRO A 338 2.81 4.92 -7.94
C PRO A 338 2.07 3.78 -8.65
N GLY A 339 0.91 3.36 -8.15
CA GLY A 339 0.06 2.35 -8.78
C GLY A 339 -0.47 2.73 -10.17
N GLU A 340 -0.37 4.00 -10.56
CA GLU A 340 -0.82 4.46 -11.88
C GLU A 340 0.26 4.41 -12.95
N VAL A 341 1.53 4.18 -12.59
CA VAL A 341 2.67 4.45 -13.48
C VAL A 341 2.58 3.72 -14.81
N GLU A 342 2.26 2.43 -14.76
CA GLU A 342 2.27 1.54 -15.93
C GLU A 342 1.10 1.78 -16.89
N LEU A 343 -0.12 1.96 -16.37
CA LEU A 343 -1.33 2.07 -17.21
C LEU A 343 -1.72 3.50 -17.59
N ALA A 344 -1.24 4.53 -16.90
CA ALA A 344 -1.63 5.90 -17.20
C ALA A 344 -1.38 6.35 -18.65
N PRO A 345 -0.27 5.99 -19.33
CA PRO A 345 -0.08 6.34 -20.73
C PRO A 345 -1.14 5.69 -21.64
N VAL A 346 -1.56 4.47 -21.34
CA VAL A 346 -2.62 3.76 -22.06
C VAL A 346 -3.96 4.44 -21.80
N ALA A 347 -4.28 4.74 -20.54
CA ALA A 347 -5.50 5.44 -20.15
C ALA A 347 -5.63 6.80 -20.85
N ALA A 348 -4.55 7.59 -20.87
CA ALA A 348 -4.51 8.87 -21.56
C ALA A 348 -4.73 8.72 -23.08
N ALA A 349 -4.13 7.71 -23.72
CA ALA A 349 -4.35 7.44 -25.14
C ALA A 349 -5.81 7.05 -25.45
N LEU A 350 -6.50 6.39 -24.52
CA LEU A 350 -7.94 6.10 -24.64
C LEU A 350 -8.80 7.35 -24.48
N ALA A 351 -8.44 8.24 -23.55
CA ALA A 351 -9.14 9.52 -23.39
C ALA A 351 -8.99 10.45 -24.62
N GLU A 352 -7.89 10.37 -25.37
CA GLU A 352 -7.72 11.14 -26.63
C GLU A 352 -8.74 10.76 -27.71
N VAL A 353 -9.24 9.52 -27.69
CA VAL A 353 -10.21 8.97 -28.66
C VAL A 353 -11.61 8.82 -28.06
N ALA A 354 -11.83 9.39 -26.88
CA ALA A 354 -13.09 9.49 -26.16
C ALA A 354 -14.33 9.64 -27.05
N ALA A 355 -14.34 10.68 -27.88
CA ALA A 355 -15.48 11.03 -28.74
C ALA A 355 -15.84 9.96 -29.80
N LEU A 356 -14.94 9.01 -30.05
CA LEU A 356 -15.11 7.94 -31.03
C LEU A 356 -15.49 6.60 -30.41
N VAL A 357 -15.19 6.41 -29.12
CA VAL A 357 -15.23 5.09 -28.46
C VAL A 357 -16.18 5.08 -27.26
N TRP A 358 -16.40 6.21 -26.60
CA TRP A 358 -17.36 6.30 -25.52
C TRP A 358 -18.79 6.36 -26.06
N PRO A 359 -19.78 5.87 -25.28
CA PRO A 359 -21.19 6.00 -25.66
C PRO A 359 -21.59 7.47 -25.80
N ASP A 360 -22.73 7.73 -26.44
CA ASP A 360 -23.29 9.08 -26.47
C ASP A 360 -23.68 9.57 -25.05
N LEU A 361 -23.99 10.86 -24.95
CA LEU A 361 -24.23 11.52 -23.67
C LEU A 361 -25.40 10.90 -22.89
N ASP A 362 -26.53 10.65 -23.56
CA ASP A 362 -27.75 10.17 -22.90
C ASP A 362 -27.57 8.73 -22.45
N ASP A 363 -26.95 7.89 -23.30
CA ASP A 363 -26.58 6.52 -22.96
C ASP A 363 -25.60 6.47 -21.79
N THR A 364 -24.59 7.33 -21.79
CA THR A 364 -23.58 7.37 -20.72
C THR A 364 -24.21 7.78 -19.39
N LEU A 365 -25.07 8.81 -19.39
CA LEU A 365 -25.81 9.23 -18.21
C LEU A 365 -26.72 8.12 -17.68
N ALA A 366 -27.44 7.43 -18.56
CA ALA A 366 -28.31 6.33 -18.19
C ALA A 366 -27.55 5.17 -17.55
N ARG A 367 -26.46 4.72 -18.19
CA ARG A 367 -25.64 3.60 -17.70
C ARG A 367 -24.87 3.92 -16.43
N SER A 368 -24.58 5.19 -16.18
CA SER A 368 -23.87 5.66 -14.98
C SER A 368 -24.82 5.99 -13.80
N GLY A 369 -26.11 5.66 -13.91
CA GLY A 369 -27.10 5.97 -12.87
C GLY A 369 -27.33 7.46 -12.66
N ALA A 370 -27.09 8.28 -13.69
CA ALA A 370 -27.26 9.73 -13.72
C ALA A 370 -28.29 10.16 -14.77
N ALA A 371 -29.22 9.27 -15.12
CA ALA A 371 -30.32 9.58 -16.03
C ALA A 371 -31.07 10.83 -15.55
N GLY A 372 -31.33 11.76 -16.47
CA GLY A 372 -32.02 13.02 -16.15
C GLY A 372 -31.14 14.08 -15.47
N ALA A 373 -29.82 13.87 -15.35
CA ALA A 373 -28.92 14.91 -14.88
C ALA A 373 -28.99 16.14 -15.79
N ARG A 374 -29.00 17.34 -15.18
CA ARG A 374 -29.16 18.62 -15.86
C ARG A 374 -27.87 19.41 -15.81
N ARG A 375 -27.52 20.08 -16.91
CA ARG A 375 -26.34 20.94 -16.93
C ARG A 375 -26.50 22.10 -15.95
N VAL A 376 -25.51 22.31 -15.08
CA VAL A 376 -25.48 23.45 -14.17
C VAL A 376 -25.09 24.71 -14.95
N PRO A 377 -25.92 25.76 -14.97
CA PRO A 377 -25.56 27.00 -15.66
C PRO A 377 -24.48 27.74 -14.87
N ALA A 378 -23.58 28.42 -15.58
CA ALA A 378 -22.49 29.21 -14.97
C ALA A 378 -23.02 30.36 -14.09
N THR A 379 -24.28 30.76 -14.26
CA THR A 379 -24.96 31.80 -13.46
C THR A 379 -25.53 31.28 -12.14
N ARG A 380 -25.46 29.97 -11.87
CA ARG A 380 -25.95 29.42 -10.60
C ARG A 380 -25.06 29.88 -9.46
N ASN A 381 -25.63 30.64 -8.54
CA ASN A 381 -24.95 31.10 -7.34
C ASN A 381 -24.87 29.96 -6.30
N ALA A 382 -23.86 29.11 -6.44
CA ALA A 382 -23.53 28.06 -5.50
C ALA A 382 -22.00 27.96 -5.36
N ALA A 383 -21.51 27.70 -4.15
CA ALA A 383 -20.08 27.57 -3.84
C ALA A 383 -19.37 26.60 -4.79
N ALA A 384 -19.99 25.45 -5.08
CA ALA A 384 -19.45 24.46 -6.01
C ALA A 384 -19.22 24.99 -7.43
N THR A 385 -20.14 25.80 -7.95
CA THR A 385 -20.03 26.43 -9.28
C THR A 385 -18.90 27.45 -9.31
N ALA A 386 -18.74 28.24 -8.24
CA ALA A 386 -17.69 29.25 -8.12
C ALA A 386 -16.29 28.61 -8.05
N MET A 387 -16.15 27.53 -7.28
CA MET A 387 -14.87 26.85 -7.05
C MET A 387 -14.37 26.05 -8.26
N LEU A 388 -15.26 25.44 -9.05
CA LEU A 388 -14.89 24.47 -10.10
C LEU A 388 -13.80 24.99 -11.04
N SER A 389 -13.98 26.20 -11.59
CA SER A 389 -13.02 26.77 -12.55
C SER A 389 -11.64 27.02 -11.93
N ARG A 390 -11.60 27.39 -10.64
CA ARG A 390 -10.37 27.66 -9.89
C ARG A 390 -9.62 26.38 -9.59
N ILE A 391 -10.35 25.36 -9.15
CA ILE A 391 -9.82 24.01 -8.90
C ILE A 391 -9.31 23.40 -10.21
N ALA A 392 -10.08 23.45 -11.29
CA ALA A 392 -9.67 22.95 -12.60
C ALA A 392 -8.40 23.64 -13.10
N THR A 393 -8.31 24.96 -12.95
CA THR A 393 -7.10 25.72 -13.33
C THR A 393 -5.89 25.31 -12.48
N ALA A 394 -6.04 25.22 -11.16
CA ALA A 394 -4.94 24.82 -10.27
C ALA A 394 -4.48 23.37 -10.52
N LEU A 395 -5.43 22.48 -10.81
CA LEU A 395 -5.16 21.09 -11.19
C LEU A 395 -4.87 20.93 -12.68
N GLY A 396 -4.67 22.00 -13.46
CA GLY A 396 -4.33 21.90 -14.89
C GLY A 396 -5.29 20.98 -15.65
N ALA A 397 -6.53 20.84 -15.17
CA ALA A 397 -7.53 20.00 -15.78
C ALA A 397 -8.04 20.68 -17.05
N GLY A 398 -8.36 19.86 -18.05
CA GLY A 398 -8.96 20.35 -19.29
C GLY A 398 -10.39 20.86 -19.10
N ALA A 399 -11.13 20.95 -20.20
CA ALA A 399 -12.54 21.29 -20.13
C ALA A 399 -13.32 20.21 -19.37
N VAL A 400 -14.03 20.62 -18.31
CA VAL A 400 -14.91 19.76 -17.51
C VAL A 400 -16.30 20.37 -17.46
N MET A 401 -17.32 19.54 -17.66
CA MET A 401 -18.72 19.96 -17.66
C MET A 401 -19.37 19.67 -16.31
N LEU A 402 -20.16 20.61 -15.79
CA LEU A 402 -20.85 20.45 -14.52
C LEU A 402 -22.34 20.14 -14.73
N TYR A 403 -22.81 19.10 -14.08
CA TYR A 403 -24.19 18.64 -14.07
C TYR A 403 -24.70 18.47 -12.64
N GLU A 404 -26.01 18.46 -12.47
CA GLU A 404 -26.67 18.19 -11.20
C GLU A 404 -27.70 17.07 -11.37
N ARG A 405 -27.99 16.39 -10.26
CA ARG A 405 -29.08 15.41 -10.16
C ARG A 405 -29.82 15.57 -8.84
N ASP A 406 -31.05 15.09 -8.82
CA ASP A 406 -31.93 15.23 -7.65
C ASP A 406 -31.62 14.19 -6.55
N ALA A 407 -31.01 13.06 -6.90
CA ALA A 407 -30.63 11.99 -5.96
C ALA A 407 -29.37 11.23 -6.42
N GLY A 408 -28.61 10.65 -5.48
CA GLY A 408 -27.41 9.86 -5.75
C GLY A 408 -26.17 10.35 -4.97
N PRO A 409 -24.96 9.85 -5.31
CA PRO A 409 -23.71 10.29 -4.67
C PRO A 409 -23.48 11.80 -4.74
N GLU A 410 -22.65 12.31 -3.83
CA GLU A 410 -22.32 13.74 -3.72
C GLU A 410 -21.64 14.27 -4.98
N ALA A 411 -20.72 13.52 -5.56
CA ALA A 411 -20.17 13.77 -6.89
C ALA A 411 -19.93 12.45 -7.61
N ALA A 412 -20.14 12.42 -8.92
CA ALA A 412 -19.75 11.32 -9.79
C ALA A 412 -19.03 11.89 -11.02
N VAL A 413 -17.91 11.27 -11.39
CA VAL A 413 -17.25 11.54 -12.67
C VAL A 413 -17.87 10.65 -13.72
N ILE A 414 -18.10 11.20 -14.91
CA ILE A 414 -18.65 10.47 -16.04
C ILE A 414 -17.74 10.65 -17.25
N ALA A 415 -17.36 9.53 -17.86
CA ALA A 415 -16.54 9.50 -19.06
C ALA A 415 -17.41 9.82 -20.29
N ALA A 416 -17.28 11.04 -20.80
CA ALA A 416 -17.93 11.52 -22.01
C ALA A 416 -16.94 12.40 -22.78
N ALA A 417 -17.16 12.61 -24.09
CA ALA A 417 -16.20 13.29 -24.97
C ALA A 417 -15.55 14.54 -24.36
N THR A 418 -16.34 15.33 -23.62
CA THR A 418 -15.84 16.25 -22.59
C THR A 418 -16.20 15.66 -21.22
N PRO A 419 -15.22 15.37 -20.34
CA PRO A 419 -15.48 14.78 -19.03
C PRO A 419 -16.50 15.57 -18.22
N MET A 420 -17.34 14.88 -17.46
CA MET A 420 -18.43 15.50 -16.70
C MET A 420 -18.30 15.19 -15.22
N ILE A 421 -18.71 16.14 -14.39
CA ILE A 421 -18.94 15.97 -12.96
C ILE A 421 -20.44 16.16 -12.71
N VAL A 422 -21.10 15.14 -12.18
CA VAL A 422 -22.50 15.20 -11.75
C VAL A 422 -22.58 15.36 -10.24
N LEU A 423 -23.06 16.51 -9.80
CA LEU A 423 -23.21 16.84 -8.37
C LEU A 423 -24.56 16.36 -7.82
N GLY A 424 -24.51 15.81 -6.62
CA GLY A 424 -25.69 15.57 -5.79
C GLY A 424 -26.19 16.86 -5.11
N PRO A 425 -27.42 16.85 -4.59
CA PRO A 425 -28.11 18.06 -4.11
C PRO A 425 -27.37 18.75 -2.96
N ARG A 426 -26.70 18.01 -2.07
CA ARG A 426 -25.98 18.58 -0.91
C ARG A 426 -24.92 19.61 -1.31
N LEU A 427 -24.19 19.36 -2.40
CA LEU A 427 -23.10 20.24 -2.86
C LEU A 427 -23.59 21.53 -3.52
N LEU A 428 -24.90 21.64 -3.77
CA LEU A 428 -25.53 22.80 -4.40
C LEU A 428 -26.34 23.63 -3.40
N THR A 429 -26.28 23.27 -2.10
CA THR A 429 -26.92 23.99 -1.00
C THR A 429 -25.88 24.69 -0.14
N ASP A 430 -26.28 25.78 0.52
CA ASP A 430 -25.42 26.53 1.45
C ASP A 430 -25.15 25.79 2.78
N ALA A 431 -25.72 24.60 2.96
CA ALA A 431 -25.58 23.80 4.18
C ALA A 431 -24.25 23.03 4.24
N THR A 432 -23.61 22.78 3.10
CA THR A 432 -22.35 22.01 3.07
C THR A 432 -21.16 22.95 3.28
N PRO A 433 -20.25 22.68 4.23
CA PRO A 433 -19.07 23.49 4.46
C PRO A 433 -18.21 23.66 3.21
N ALA A 434 -17.69 24.88 2.97
CA ALA A 434 -16.88 25.19 1.79
C ALA A 434 -15.64 24.29 1.63
N LEU A 435 -14.99 23.90 2.75
CA LEU A 435 -13.83 22.99 2.72
C LEU A 435 -14.21 21.56 2.33
N GLU A 436 -15.41 21.10 2.68
CA GLU A 436 -15.94 19.80 2.28
C GLU A 436 -16.30 19.81 0.78
N ILE A 437 -16.95 20.88 0.30
CA ILE A 437 -17.21 21.07 -1.13
C ILE A 437 -15.89 21.07 -1.92
N ARG A 438 -14.88 21.80 -1.44
CA ARG A 438 -13.55 21.86 -2.07
C ARG A 438 -12.88 20.50 -2.11
N ALA A 439 -12.95 19.72 -1.03
CA ALA A 439 -12.42 18.36 -1.00
C ALA A 439 -13.07 17.51 -2.09
N ILE A 440 -14.41 17.46 -2.14
CA ILE A 440 -15.14 16.60 -3.07
C ILE A 440 -14.92 17.04 -4.53
N LEU A 441 -14.95 18.35 -4.80
CA LEU A 441 -14.71 18.88 -6.14
C LEU A 441 -13.28 18.68 -6.62
N ALA A 442 -12.27 18.90 -5.76
CA ALA A 442 -10.88 18.67 -6.14
C ALA A 442 -10.62 17.20 -6.50
N ARG A 443 -11.20 16.27 -5.74
CA ARG A 443 -11.18 14.84 -6.08
C ARG A 443 -11.81 14.58 -7.45
N ALA A 444 -13.04 15.06 -7.66
CA ALA A 444 -13.77 14.85 -8.91
C ALA A 444 -13.04 15.45 -10.12
N VAL A 445 -12.45 16.63 -9.98
CA VAL A 445 -11.64 17.26 -11.02
C VAL A 445 -10.38 16.44 -11.33
N GLU A 446 -9.64 15.96 -10.33
CA GLU A 446 -8.47 15.11 -10.58
C GLU A 446 -8.85 13.81 -11.30
N LEU A 447 -10.01 13.23 -10.99
CA LEU A 447 -10.53 12.03 -11.65
C LEU A 447 -11.00 12.28 -13.11
N THR A 448 -11.19 13.53 -13.53
CA THR A 448 -11.52 13.86 -14.94
C THR A 448 -10.32 13.88 -15.87
N ARG A 449 -9.11 13.72 -15.34
CA ARG A 449 -7.89 13.75 -16.14
C ARG A 449 -7.83 12.60 -17.15
N PRO A 450 -7.14 12.78 -18.29
CA PRO A 450 -7.00 11.73 -19.31
C PRO A 450 -6.53 10.38 -18.76
N GLU A 451 -5.64 10.40 -17.76
CA GLU A 451 -5.10 9.21 -17.12
C GLU A 451 -6.13 8.46 -16.25
N HIS A 452 -7.21 9.13 -15.81
CA HIS A 452 -8.16 8.60 -14.83
C HIS A 452 -9.56 8.39 -15.40
N VAL A 453 -10.01 9.27 -16.30
CA VAL A 453 -11.43 9.43 -16.66
C VAL A 453 -12.08 8.14 -17.18
N ALA A 454 -11.36 7.34 -17.96
CA ALA A 454 -11.90 6.06 -18.42
C ALA A 454 -12.15 5.08 -17.25
N PHE A 455 -11.25 5.07 -16.27
CA PHE A 455 -11.32 4.16 -15.12
C PHE A 455 -12.26 4.66 -14.03
N ALA A 456 -12.35 5.98 -13.85
CA ALA A 456 -13.19 6.61 -12.85
C ALA A 456 -14.63 6.85 -13.34
N GLY A 457 -14.83 7.01 -14.66
CA GLY A 457 -16.06 7.52 -15.24
C GLY A 457 -16.81 6.58 -16.17
N LEU A 458 -16.25 5.44 -16.57
CA LEU A 458 -17.00 4.40 -17.29
C LEU A 458 -17.63 3.41 -16.31
N PRO A 459 -18.83 2.90 -16.61
CA PRO A 459 -19.38 1.75 -15.89
C PRO A 459 -18.41 0.55 -15.92
N PRO A 460 -18.30 -0.26 -14.85
CA PRO A 460 -17.32 -1.35 -14.78
C PRO A 460 -17.37 -2.33 -15.96
N ALA A 461 -18.57 -2.67 -16.44
CA ALA A 461 -18.75 -3.56 -17.59
C ALA A 461 -18.25 -2.94 -18.90
N ASP A 462 -18.49 -1.64 -19.10
CA ASP A 462 -18.04 -0.92 -20.30
C ASP A 462 -16.52 -0.75 -20.28
N LEU A 463 -15.94 -0.47 -19.10
CA LEU A 463 -14.49 -0.41 -18.90
C LEU A 463 -13.81 -1.76 -19.17
N ALA A 464 -14.33 -2.84 -18.60
CA ALA A 464 -13.80 -4.19 -18.80
C ALA A 464 -13.82 -4.58 -20.29
N ARG A 465 -14.94 -4.34 -20.98
CA ARG A 465 -15.09 -4.61 -22.41
C ARG A 465 -14.14 -3.77 -23.27
N LEU A 466 -13.99 -2.47 -22.95
CA LEU A 466 -13.06 -1.60 -23.66
C LEU A 466 -11.61 -2.05 -23.47
N LEU A 467 -11.20 -2.31 -22.23
CA LEU A 467 -9.85 -2.77 -21.92
C LEU A 467 -9.53 -4.11 -22.60
N ALA A 468 -10.46 -5.06 -22.52
CA ALA A 468 -10.34 -6.35 -23.20
C ALA A 468 -10.15 -6.16 -24.71
N SER A 469 -10.92 -5.26 -25.33
CA SER A 469 -10.80 -4.97 -26.78
C SER A 469 -9.43 -4.41 -27.12
N VAL A 470 -8.98 -3.40 -26.37
CA VAL A 470 -7.71 -2.71 -26.61
C VAL A 470 -6.53 -3.69 -26.47
N VAL A 471 -6.55 -4.52 -25.43
CA VAL A 471 -5.50 -5.52 -25.20
C VAL A 471 -5.55 -6.65 -26.23
N ARG A 472 -6.73 -7.16 -26.59
CA ARG A 472 -6.88 -8.21 -27.61
C ARG A 472 -6.42 -7.76 -29.00
N LEU A 473 -6.64 -6.49 -29.34
CA LEU A 473 -6.29 -5.94 -30.64
C LEU A 473 -4.83 -5.51 -30.74
N PHE A 474 -4.26 -4.93 -29.69
CA PHE A 474 -2.97 -4.23 -29.74
C PHE A 474 -1.92 -4.75 -28.75
N GLY A 475 -2.28 -5.66 -27.85
CA GLY A 475 -1.40 -6.20 -26.82
C GLY A 475 -0.58 -7.44 -27.26
N PRO A 476 0.57 -7.69 -26.62
CA PRO A 476 1.32 -8.94 -26.78
C PRO A 476 0.53 -10.14 -26.24
N ALA A 477 0.92 -11.36 -26.64
CA ALA A 477 0.18 -12.58 -26.29
C ALA A 477 -0.06 -12.74 -24.79
N ALA A 478 0.94 -12.48 -23.95
CA ALA A 478 0.82 -12.57 -22.50
C ALA A 478 -0.28 -11.66 -21.91
N LEU A 479 -0.48 -10.46 -22.47
CA LEU A 479 -1.56 -9.57 -22.03
C LEU A 479 -2.93 -10.04 -22.57
N ARG A 480 -2.97 -10.59 -23.78
CA ARG A 480 -4.21 -11.15 -24.36
C ARG A 480 -4.75 -12.31 -23.53
N ASP A 481 -3.86 -13.16 -23.06
CA ASP A 481 -4.23 -14.25 -22.15
C ASP A 481 -4.79 -13.69 -20.84
N ALA A 482 -4.15 -12.66 -20.26
CA ALA A 482 -4.57 -12.04 -19.01
C ALA A 482 -5.97 -11.41 -19.06
N VAL A 483 -6.39 -10.84 -20.19
CA VAL A 483 -7.74 -10.23 -20.33
C VAL A 483 -8.82 -11.22 -20.74
N THR A 484 -8.50 -12.49 -20.98
CA THR A 484 -9.51 -13.48 -21.37
C THR A 484 -10.60 -13.63 -20.31
N ALA A 485 -10.23 -13.50 -19.03
CA ALA A 485 -11.17 -13.54 -17.91
C ALA A 485 -12.12 -12.33 -17.83
N LEU A 486 -11.82 -11.24 -18.55
CA LEU A 486 -12.69 -10.05 -18.63
C LEU A 486 -13.79 -10.18 -19.70
N VAL A 487 -13.78 -11.27 -20.48
CA VAL A 487 -14.68 -11.48 -21.60
C VAL A 487 -15.82 -12.40 -21.16
N ASP A 488 -16.99 -11.83 -20.92
CA ASP A 488 -18.20 -12.59 -20.56
C ASP A 488 -18.75 -13.39 -21.77
N ASP A 489 -18.89 -12.72 -22.92
CA ASP A 489 -19.43 -13.29 -24.15
C ASP A 489 -18.45 -13.05 -25.32
N PRO A 490 -17.84 -14.11 -25.89
CA PRO A 490 -16.87 -14.00 -26.98
C PRO A 490 -17.42 -13.45 -28.30
N ASP A 491 -18.72 -13.63 -28.60
CA ASP A 491 -19.36 -13.09 -29.81
C ASP A 491 -19.62 -11.60 -29.66
N VAL A 492 -20.18 -11.19 -28.51
CA VAL A 492 -20.38 -9.77 -28.18
C VAL A 492 -19.04 -9.02 -28.15
N GLN A 493 -18.02 -9.64 -27.55
CA GLN A 493 -16.68 -9.07 -27.50
C GLN A 493 -16.07 -8.92 -28.90
N ARG A 494 -16.22 -9.90 -29.80
CA ARG A 494 -15.72 -9.79 -31.18
C ARG A 494 -16.37 -8.62 -31.94
N GLY A 495 -17.68 -8.44 -31.79
CA GLY A 495 -18.37 -7.29 -32.37
C GLY A 495 -17.83 -5.96 -31.83
N HIS A 496 -17.53 -5.89 -30.53
CA HIS A 496 -16.93 -4.71 -29.92
C HIS A 496 -15.47 -4.49 -30.35
N ASP A 497 -14.68 -5.55 -30.52
CA ASP A 497 -13.31 -5.49 -31.05
C ASP A 497 -13.32 -4.86 -32.46
N ASP A 498 -14.23 -5.31 -33.33
CA ASP A 498 -14.36 -4.76 -34.69
C ASP A 498 -14.78 -3.28 -34.69
N MET A 499 -15.70 -2.90 -33.80
CA MET A 499 -16.10 -1.50 -33.60
C MET A 499 -14.90 -0.63 -33.15
N VAL A 500 -14.18 -1.04 -32.10
CA VAL A 500 -13.02 -0.32 -31.58
C VAL A 500 -11.94 -0.23 -32.66
N LYS A 501 -11.64 -1.34 -33.34
CA LYS A 501 -10.67 -1.37 -34.44
C LYS A 501 -11.09 -0.44 -35.57
N ALA A 502 -12.37 -0.33 -35.91
CA ALA A 502 -12.84 0.58 -36.96
C ALA A 502 -12.73 2.05 -36.53
N ALA A 503 -13.10 2.37 -35.29
CA ALA A 503 -13.16 3.73 -34.76
C ALA A 503 -11.77 4.36 -34.55
N LEU A 504 -10.78 3.58 -34.09
CA LEU A 504 -9.48 4.14 -33.70
C LEU A 504 -8.63 4.60 -34.90
N PRO A 505 -8.05 5.80 -34.90
CA PRO A 505 -7.09 6.22 -35.93
C PRO A 505 -5.82 5.35 -35.93
N VAL A 506 -5.23 5.11 -37.10
CA VAL A 506 -4.01 4.26 -37.25
C VAL A 506 -2.88 4.71 -36.32
N LYS A 507 -2.65 6.03 -36.17
CA LYS A 507 -1.62 6.57 -35.26
C LYS A 507 -1.84 6.16 -33.81
N VAL A 508 -3.09 6.13 -33.34
CA VAL A 508 -3.43 5.73 -31.97
C VAL A 508 -3.25 4.23 -31.79
N ARG A 509 -3.61 3.42 -32.79
CA ARG A 509 -3.38 1.96 -32.77
C ARG A 509 -1.89 1.64 -32.60
N THR A 510 -1.03 2.23 -33.44
CA THR A 510 0.43 2.04 -33.34
C THR A 510 0.99 2.51 -32.00
N ARG A 511 0.47 3.62 -31.46
CA ARG A 511 0.87 4.09 -30.12
C ARG A 511 0.44 3.12 -29.02
N LEU A 512 -0.78 2.59 -29.08
CA LEU A 512 -1.27 1.60 -28.12
C LEU A 512 -0.44 0.31 -28.17
N GLU A 513 -0.07 -0.17 -29.35
CA GLU A 513 0.84 -1.33 -29.51
C GLU A 513 2.19 -1.09 -28.80
N GLN A 514 2.78 0.10 -28.98
CA GLN A 514 4.04 0.47 -28.33
C GLN A 514 3.91 0.58 -26.81
N LEU A 515 2.82 1.19 -26.32
CA LEU A 515 2.57 1.34 -24.89
C LEU A 515 2.34 -0.01 -24.22
N LEU A 516 1.49 -0.87 -24.80
CA LEU A 516 1.15 -2.18 -24.25
C LEU A 516 2.31 -3.18 -24.29
N ALA A 517 3.30 -3.00 -25.18
CA ALA A 517 4.48 -3.84 -25.23
C ALA A 517 5.31 -3.80 -23.93
N GLY A 518 5.26 -2.69 -23.17
CA GLY A 518 5.98 -2.51 -21.91
C GLY A 518 5.16 -2.78 -20.65
N VAL A 519 3.87 -3.11 -20.78
CA VAL A 519 2.96 -3.32 -19.63
C VAL A 519 3.07 -4.75 -19.14
N ALA A 520 3.25 -4.94 -17.83
CA ALA A 520 3.22 -6.27 -17.22
C ALA A 520 1.77 -6.80 -17.13
N PRO A 521 1.53 -8.13 -17.27
CA PRO A 521 0.20 -8.71 -17.07
C PRO A 521 -0.44 -8.36 -15.73
N SER A 522 0.36 -8.27 -14.66
CA SER A 522 -0.07 -7.88 -13.32
C SER A 522 -0.56 -6.43 -13.22
N ALA A 523 -0.21 -5.57 -14.17
CA ALA A 523 -0.67 -4.18 -14.20
C ALA A 523 -2.10 -4.04 -14.74
N LEU A 524 -2.67 -5.06 -15.40
CA LEU A 524 -4.06 -5.07 -15.90
C LEU A 524 -5.13 -5.29 -14.81
N ASP A 525 -4.75 -5.11 -13.55
CA ASP A 525 -5.67 -5.12 -12.41
C ASP A 525 -6.45 -3.79 -12.36
N VAL A 526 -7.65 -3.80 -12.94
CA VAL A 526 -8.54 -2.63 -13.03
C VAL A 526 -8.90 -2.07 -11.65
N PRO A 527 -9.37 -2.87 -10.67
CA PRO A 527 -9.61 -2.38 -9.31
C PRO A 527 -8.39 -1.71 -8.68
N ARG A 528 -7.20 -2.29 -8.83
CA ARG A 528 -5.96 -1.70 -8.30
C ARG A 528 -5.65 -0.34 -8.92
N TYR A 529 -5.81 -0.21 -10.24
CA TYR A 529 -5.62 1.06 -10.93
C TYR A 529 -6.67 2.11 -10.52
N GLN A 530 -7.94 1.72 -10.42
CA GLN A 530 -9.01 2.61 -9.94
C GLN A 530 -8.72 3.11 -8.51
N ALA A 531 -8.30 2.22 -7.61
CA ALA A 531 -7.90 2.60 -6.26
C ALA A 531 -6.70 3.57 -6.27
N ALA A 532 -5.75 3.40 -7.20
CA ALA A 532 -4.64 4.33 -7.37
C ALA A 532 -5.12 5.73 -7.80
N CYS A 533 -6.03 5.82 -8.79
CA CYS A 533 -6.64 7.07 -9.20
C CYS A 533 -7.39 7.77 -8.06
N GLU A 534 -8.14 7.02 -7.25
CA GLU A 534 -8.84 7.56 -6.07
C GLU A 534 -7.87 8.12 -5.02
N ARG A 535 -6.73 7.44 -4.79
CA ARG A 535 -5.66 7.95 -3.90
C ARG A 535 -5.00 9.22 -4.46
N SER A 536 -4.79 9.32 -5.76
CA SER A 536 -4.32 10.58 -6.37
C SER A 536 -5.32 11.71 -6.22
N ALA A 537 -6.60 11.42 -6.38
CA ALA A 537 -7.69 12.38 -6.18
C ALA A 537 -7.74 12.90 -4.73
N ASP A 538 -7.59 12.00 -3.76
CA ASP A 538 -7.50 12.33 -2.34
C ASP A 538 -6.31 13.25 -2.04
N ARG A 539 -5.13 12.95 -2.60
CA ARG A 539 -3.92 13.77 -2.48
C ARG A 539 -4.10 15.14 -3.13
N ALA A 540 -4.67 15.21 -4.33
CA ALA A 540 -4.96 16.48 -5.00
C ALA A 540 -5.89 17.36 -4.16
N ALA A 541 -6.92 16.78 -3.56
CA ALA A 541 -7.84 17.48 -2.68
C ALA A 541 -7.18 17.98 -1.38
N LEU A 542 -6.33 17.17 -0.77
CA LEU A 542 -5.58 17.57 0.43
C LEU A 542 -4.64 18.74 0.11
N LEU A 543 -3.93 18.67 -1.02
CA LEU A 543 -2.99 19.70 -1.47
C LEU A 543 -3.69 21.04 -1.70
N LEU A 544 -4.88 21.04 -2.31
CA LEU A 544 -5.70 22.22 -2.54
C LEU A 544 -6.44 22.74 -1.30
N GLY A 545 -6.23 22.13 -0.13
CA GLY A 545 -6.82 22.58 1.12
C GLY A 545 -8.30 22.24 1.26
N GLY A 546 -8.74 21.13 0.68
CA GLY A 546 -10.00 20.50 1.08
C GLY A 546 -9.96 20.02 2.53
N ASP A 547 -11.12 19.81 3.14
CA ASP A 547 -11.25 19.31 4.51
C ASP A 547 -10.56 17.92 4.66
N PRO A 548 -9.46 17.80 5.44
CA PRO A 548 -8.78 16.53 5.64
C PRO A 548 -9.69 15.45 6.23
N ALA A 549 -10.66 15.83 7.07
CA ALA A 549 -11.58 14.87 7.68
C ALA A 549 -12.57 14.30 6.65
N ALA A 550 -13.08 15.12 5.73
CA ALA A 550 -13.89 14.64 4.61
C ALA A 550 -13.10 13.68 3.71
N ILE A 551 -11.85 14.02 3.37
CA ILE A 551 -10.99 13.20 2.53
C ILE A 551 -10.68 11.85 3.20
N ALA A 552 -10.29 11.86 4.48
CA ALA A 552 -10.02 10.63 5.24
C ALA A 552 -11.27 9.74 5.36
N ARG A 553 -12.46 10.31 5.60
CA ARG A 553 -13.72 9.55 5.60
C ARG A 553 -14.01 8.90 4.26
N LEU A 554 -13.79 9.63 3.15
CA LEU A 554 -13.98 9.11 1.80
C LEU A 554 -12.99 7.97 1.50
N ALA A 555 -11.73 8.10 1.90
CA ALA A 555 -10.74 7.02 1.76
C ALA A 555 -11.18 5.74 2.49
N VAL A 556 -11.53 5.88 3.78
CA VAL A 556 -11.96 4.75 4.61
C VAL A 556 -13.25 4.11 4.09
N SER A 557 -14.20 4.89 3.56
CA SER A 557 -15.44 4.32 3.01
C SER A 557 -15.23 3.47 1.75
N ARG A 558 -14.10 3.64 1.05
CA ARG A 558 -13.68 2.79 -0.07
C ARG A 558 -12.82 1.60 0.36
N GLY A 559 -12.49 1.47 1.65
CA GLY A 559 -11.58 0.45 2.17
C GLY A 559 -10.11 0.79 2.04
N ASP A 560 -9.76 2.03 1.67
CA ASP A 560 -8.37 2.49 1.65
C ASP A 560 -7.87 2.85 3.06
N THR A 561 -6.55 2.78 3.25
CA THR A 561 -5.89 3.33 4.43
C THR A 561 -5.55 4.80 4.21
N VAL A 562 -5.46 5.57 5.31
CA VAL A 562 -5.02 6.98 5.27
C VAL A 562 -3.51 7.15 5.04
N SER A 563 -2.76 6.05 4.98
CA SER A 563 -1.30 6.05 4.79
C SER A 563 -0.89 6.85 3.56
N HIS A 564 -1.67 6.78 2.48
CA HIS A 564 -1.35 7.47 1.23
C HIS A 564 -1.47 9.01 1.34
N LEU A 565 -2.28 9.53 2.28
CA LEU A 565 -2.37 10.96 2.60
C LEU A 565 -1.17 11.40 3.43
N ILE A 566 -0.81 10.58 4.41
CA ILE A 566 0.30 10.81 5.33
C ILE A 566 1.63 10.82 4.57
N SER A 567 1.87 9.82 3.73
CA SER A 567 3.06 9.77 2.89
C SER A 567 3.12 10.95 1.91
N ALA A 568 1.98 11.40 1.39
CA ALA A 568 1.93 12.49 0.42
C ALA A 568 2.29 13.85 1.02
N ILE A 569 1.70 14.23 2.16
CA ILE A 569 2.01 15.50 2.83
C ILE A 569 3.49 15.60 3.24
N ALA A 570 4.12 14.45 3.49
CA ALA A 570 5.51 14.36 3.88
C ALA A 570 6.52 14.42 2.73
N GLN A 571 6.07 14.39 1.46
CA GLN A 571 6.97 14.58 0.33
C GLN A 571 7.63 15.98 0.38
N THR A 572 8.93 16.07 0.07
CA THR A 572 9.72 17.30 0.23
C THR A 572 9.15 18.52 -0.52
N GLY A 573 8.51 18.30 -1.67
CA GLY A 573 7.90 19.35 -2.47
C GLY A 573 6.50 19.80 -2.01
N TRP A 574 5.85 19.06 -1.11
CA TRP A 574 4.44 19.26 -0.78
C TRP A 574 4.16 20.61 -0.10
N LEU A 575 4.80 20.87 1.05
CA LEU A 575 4.59 22.10 1.82
C LEU A 575 5.02 23.36 1.04
N PRO A 576 6.17 23.39 0.33
CA PRO A 576 6.52 24.50 -0.54
C PRO A 576 5.49 24.75 -1.66
N LEU A 577 4.96 23.70 -2.28
CA LEU A 577 3.91 23.83 -3.29
C LEU A 577 2.61 24.37 -2.70
N ARG A 578 2.20 23.88 -1.53
CA ARG A 578 1.02 24.39 -0.81
C ARG A 578 1.13 25.90 -0.56
N SER A 579 2.30 26.37 -0.11
CA SER A 579 2.57 27.80 0.06
C SER A 579 2.49 28.57 -1.27
N ARG A 580 3.07 28.04 -2.36
CA ARG A 580 2.96 28.62 -3.71
C ARG A 580 1.53 28.71 -4.22
N LEU A 581 0.66 27.76 -3.86
CA LEU A 581 -0.77 27.79 -4.19
C LEU A 581 -1.53 28.90 -3.43
N GLY A 582 -0.89 29.54 -2.46
CA GLY A 582 -1.48 30.58 -1.62
C GLY A 582 -2.21 30.06 -0.40
N LEU A 583 -2.01 28.78 -0.07
CA LEU A 583 -2.59 28.14 1.11
C LEU A 583 -1.58 28.26 2.25
N GLY A 584 -1.99 28.86 3.36
CA GLY A 584 -1.10 29.16 4.49
C GLY A 584 -1.85 29.47 5.79
N VAL A 585 -1.12 29.61 6.88
CA VAL A 585 -1.58 30.23 8.13
C VAL A 585 -1.37 31.75 8.06
N HIS A 586 -2.26 32.51 8.70
CA HIS A 586 -2.16 33.97 8.83
C HIS A 586 -1.08 34.44 9.80
#